data_AF-A0A970PTQ0-F1
#
_entry.id   AF-A0A970PTQ0-F1
#
_cell.length_a   1.000
_cell.length_b   1.000
_cell.length_c   1.000
_cell.angle_alpha   90.00
_cell.angle_beta   90.00
_cell.angle_gamma   90.00
#
_symmetry.space_group_name_H-M   'P 1'
#
loop_
_entity.id
_entity.type
_entity.pdbx_description
1 polymer ?
#
loop_
_entity_poly.entity_id
_entity_poly.type
_entity_poly.pdbx_seq_one_letter_code
_entity_poly.pdbx_strand_id
1 'polypeptide(L)'
;MRSIGILTGAFDPIHLGHLRITQSLIDTVPLDEVVFVPLPKPEHRAPSASIKHRRNMVQKAIDGSGNLSMPDLNLKTESFALLNIVRGVKNLNKGARIFFIIGADRLQGIALWPHLNELFSLCELIVCPRDGRNPLDLEKSVRALGAGTHIAGDTGVFIAAELVRAQIRLLNDAPEMLLPDVAEYIAANGLYQPDYLARLKGGLGIDRLAHTVSVRETAVYLARVHGVCMQKAGVAGILHDCAKDMPLPELRKIALKHRLTDNAEILASAALLHGIVGAFLTQTTFNVHDPDILNAVRYHTMGRPKMSMLELCIFVADAIEPRRSRISGLDDIRTMALEDLRAAALMCLLSTKQHLLSHGRSYSLQSQAVIDDLSQSVMV
;
A
#
# COMPACT_ATOMS: atom_id res chain seq x y z
N MET A 1 19.17 -24.91 -23.56
CA MET A 1 18.52 -23.73 -24.19
C MET A 1 17.61 -23.14 -23.14
N ARG A 2 17.72 -21.84 -22.84
CA ARG A 2 16.96 -21.23 -21.74
C ARG A 2 15.46 -21.18 -22.08
N SER A 3 14.58 -21.40 -21.11
CA SER A 3 13.12 -21.35 -21.25
C SER A 3 12.56 -20.20 -20.43
N ILE A 4 11.83 -19.29 -21.08
CA ILE A 4 11.32 -18.06 -20.43
C ILE A 4 9.81 -17.98 -20.60
N GLY A 5 9.11 -17.93 -19.46
CA GLY A 5 7.68 -17.63 -19.40
C GLY A 5 7.43 -16.13 -19.41
N ILE A 6 6.40 -15.67 -20.12
CA ILE A 6 5.95 -14.28 -20.12
C ILE A 6 4.56 -14.24 -19.51
N LEU A 7 4.42 -13.64 -18.34
CA LEU A 7 3.15 -13.40 -17.68
C LEU A 7 2.75 -11.92 -17.82
N THR A 8 1.72 -11.67 -18.62
CA THR A 8 1.16 -10.33 -18.82
C THR A 8 -0.09 -10.14 -17.96
N GLY A 9 -0.33 -8.90 -17.53
CA GLY A 9 -1.50 -8.61 -16.72
C GLY A 9 -1.67 -7.13 -16.42
N ALA A 10 -2.85 -6.77 -15.91
CA ALA A 10 -3.04 -5.44 -15.34
C ALA A 10 -2.20 -5.27 -14.07
N PHE A 11 -2.13 -6.30 -13.22
CA PHE A 11 -1.47 -6.27 -11.90
C PHE A 11 -1.92 -5.06 -11.07
N ASP A 12 -3.22 -4.98 -10.81
CA ASP A 12 -3.86 -3.82 -10.20
C ASP A 12 -4.67 -4.17 -8.93
N PRO A 13 -4.03 -4.66 -7.85
CA PRO A 13 -2.58 -4.89 -7.70
C PRO A 13 -2.15 -6.30 -8.14
N ILE A 14 -0.83 -6.55 -8.18
CA ILE A 14 -0.32 -7.94 -8.12
C ILE A 14 -0.72 -8.56 -6.77
N HIS A 15 -0.94 -9.86 -6.74
CA HIS A 15 -1.47 -10.58 -5.58
C HIS A 15 -1.00 -12.03 -5.59
N LEU A 16 -1.16 -12.74 -4.47
CA LEU A 16 -0.68 -14.11 -4.27
C LEU A 16 -1.18 -15.09 -5.33
N GLY A 17 -2.37 -14.89 -5.88
CA GLY A 17 -2.87 -15.70 -7.00
C GLY A 17 -1.94 -15.66 -8.23
N HIS A 18 -1.36 -14.51 -8.57
CA HIS A 18 -0.39 -14.42 -9.66
C HIS A 18 0.89 -15.18 -9.35
N LEU A 19 1.40 -15.03 -8.12
CA LEU A 19 2.66 -15.66 -7.69
C LEU A 19 2.53 -17.18 -7.57
N ARG A 20 1.40 -17.69 -7.08
CA ARG A 20 1.13 -19.13 -6.99
C ARG A 20 1.00 -19.79 -8.35
N ILE A 21 0.34 -19.12 -9.31
CA ILE A 21 0.32 -19.57 -10.71
C ILE A 21 1.74 -19.62 -11.26
N THR A 22 2.52 -18.55 -11.08
CA THR A 22 3.90 -18.51 -11.53
C THR A 22 4.75 -19.63 -10.92
N GLN A 23 4.63 -19.89 -9.61
CA GLN A 23 5.38 -20.96 -8.95
C GLN A 23 4.99 -22.34 -9.51
N SER A 24 3.69 -22.62 -9.61
CA SER A 24 3.20 -23.88 -10.17
C SER A 24 3.67 -24.11 -11.61
N LEU A 25 3.75 -23.05 -12.40
CA LEU A 25 4.27 -23.11 -13.77
C LEU A 25 5.76 -23.49 -13.79
N ILE A 26 6.56 -22.92 -12.89
CA ILE A 26 8.00 -23.25 -12.78
C ILE A 26 8.19 -24.71 -12.34
N ASP A 27 7.30 -25.21 -11.50
CA ASP A 27 7.38 -26.59 -11.00
C ASP A 27 6.90 -27.64 -12.04
N THR A 28 6.00 -27.26 -12.95
CA THR A 28 5.34 -28.20 -13.90
C THR A 28 5.85 -28.07 -15.33
N VAL A 29 6.40 -26.92 -15.70
CA VAL A 29 6.98 -26.63 -17.00
C VAL A 29 8.43 -26.22 -16.75
N PRO A 30 9.43 -26.76 -17.47
CA PRO A 30 10.84 -26.46 -17.24
C PRO A 30 11.20 -25.04 -17.71
N LEU A 31 10.72 -24.03 -16.97
CA LEU A 31 10.99 -22.61 -17.13
C LEU A 31 12.19 -22.23 -16.24
N ASP A 32 13.21 -21.64 -16.84
CA ASP A 32 14.35 -21.08 -16.09
C ASP A 32 14.00 -19.72 -15.47
N GLU A 33 13.03 -19.00 -16.06
CA GLU A 33 12.62 -17.67 -15.62
C GLU A 33 11.17 -17.38 -16.02
N VAL A 34 10.45 -16.63 -15.18
CA VAL A 34 9.17 -15.99 -15.54
C VAL A 34 9.29 -14.47 -15.47
N VAL A 35 9.03 -13.86 -16.62
CA VAL A 35 9.04 -12.42 -16.85
C VAL A 35 7.63 -11.87 -16.67
N PHE A 36 7.46 -10.95 -15.70
CA PHE A 36 6.24 -10.19 -15.50
C PHE A 36 6.22 -8.95 -16.39
N VAL A 37 5.10 -8.71 -17.06
CA VAL A 37 4.94 -7.52 -17.93
C VAL A 37 3.61 -6.82 -17.64
N PRO A 38 3.62 -5.75 -16.82
CA PRO A 38 2.43 -4.95 -16.58
C PRO A 38 1.97 -4.23 -17.84
N LEU A 39 0.72 -4.46 -18.23
CA LEU A 39 0.14 -3.85 -19.42
C LEU A 39 -0.19 -2.37 -19.15
N PRO A 40 0.23 -1.42 -20.02
CA PRO A 40 -0.13 -0.01 -19.88
C PRO A 40 -1.64 0.22 -19.93
N LYS A 41 -2.32 -0.43 -20.88
CA LYS A 41 -3.77 -0.33 -21.09
C LYS A 41 -4.37 -1.73 -21.34
N PRO A 42 -4.92 -2.40 -20.31
CA PRO A 42 -5.66 -3.65 -20.48
C PRO A 42 -6.94 -3.43 -21.31
N GLU A 43 -7.31 -4.42 -22.13
CA GLU A 43 -8.40 -4.30 -23.13
C GLU A 43 -9.80 -4.08 -22.55
N HIS A 44 -10.07 -4.55 -21.31
CA HIS A 44 -11.43 -4.61 -20.77
C HIS A 44 -11.72 -3.61 -19.64
N ARG A 45 -10.69 -3.01 -19.02
CA ARG A 45 -10.87 -2.06 -17.92
C ARG A 45 -9.63 -1.20 -17.72
N ALA A 46 -9.83 0.11 -17.57
CA ALA A 46 -8.78 1.02 -17.13
C ALA A 46 -8.34 0.65 -15.69
N PRO A 47 -7.04 0.46 -15.42
CA PRO A 47 -6.55 0.18 -14.08
C PRO A 47 -6.82 1.35 -13.14
N SER A 48 -7.05 1.06 -11.86
CA SER A 48 -7.19 2.05 -10.80
C SER A 48 -5.84 2.68 -10.44
N ALA A 49 -4.76 1.88 -10.39
CA ALA A 49 -3.41 2.38 -10.15
C ALA A 49 -2.67 2.69 -11.46
N SER A 50 -1.85 3.75 -11.44
CA SER A 50 -0.98 4.11 -12.58
C SER A 50 0.01 3.00 -12.92
N ILE A 51 0.51 2.96 -14.16
CA ILE A 51 1.53 1.98 -14.58
C ILE A 51 2.77 2.03 -13.68
N LYS A 52 3.16 3.23 -13.21
CA LYS A 52 4.28 3.41 -12.28
C LYS A 52 4.04 2.64 -10.98
N HIS A 53 2.88 2.80 -10.34
CA HIS A 53 2.55 2.08 -9.12
C HIS A 53 2.44 0.58 -9.34
N ARG A 54 1.83 0.15 -10.44
CA ARG A 54 1.68 -1.27 -10.78
C ARG A 54 3.04 -1.95 -10.97
N ARG A 55 3.98 -1.30 -11.66
CA ARG A 55 5.37 -1.78 -11.80
C ARG A 55 6.08 -1.85 -10.45
N ASN A 56 5.93 -0.83 -9.60
CA ASN A 56 6.55 -0.85 -8.26
C ASN A 56 5.99 -1.98 -7.38
N MET A 57 4.68 -2.24 -7.44
CA MET A 57 4.07 -3.37 -6.72
C MET A 57 4.57 -4.72 -7.27
N VAL A 58 4.68 -4.86 -8.59
CA VAL A 58 5.27 -6.07 -9.20
C VAL A 58 6.72 -6.24 -8.77
N GLN A 59 7.54 -5.20 -8.85
CA GLN A 59 8.93 -5.25 -8.43
C GLN A 59 9.07 -5.69 -6.97
N LYS A 60 8.26 -5.15 -6.05
CA LYS A 60 8.23 -5.57 -4.65
C LYS A 60 7.79 -7.02 -4.47
N ALA A 61 6.87 -7.51 -5.31
CA ALA A 61 6.36 -8.87 -5.20
C ALA A 61 7.35 -9.93 -5.70
N ILE A 62 8.29 -9.56 -6.57
CA ILE A 62 9.29 -10.47 -7.16
C ILE A 62 10.70 -10.23 -6.61
N ASP A 63 10.88 -9.24 -5.73
CA ASP A 63 12.18 -8.93 -5.16
C ASP A 63 12.75 -10.13 -4.39
N GLY A 64 14.05 -10.37 -4.53
CA GLY A 64 14.72 -11.55 -3.96
C GLY A 64 14.40 -12.90 -4.64
N SER A 65 13.57 -12.94 -5.68
CA SER A 65 13.27 -14.18 -6.42
C SER A 65 14.31 -14.44 -7.51
N GLY A 66 15.02 -15.57 -7.46
CA GLY A 66 16.10 -15.89 -8.42
C GLY A 66 15.64 -16.22 -9.84
N ASN A 67 14.36 -16.52 -10.04
CA ASN A 67 13.77 -16.97 -11.30
C ASN A 67 12.61 -16.09 -11.77
N LEU A 68 12.39 -14.92 -11.15
CA LEU A 68 11.34 -13.97 -11.56
C LEU A 68 11.98 -12.63 -11.94
N SER A 69 11.48 -11.98 -12.98
CA SER A 69 11.95 -10.64 -13.34
C SER A 69 10.85 -9.76 -13.95
N MET A 70 11.13 -8.47 -14.07
CA MET A 70 10.30 -7.50 -14.77
C MET A 70 11.23 -6.58 -15.61
N PRO A 71 11.60 -6.99 -16.83
CA PRO A 71 12.46 -6.19 -17.69
C PRO A 71 11.75 -4.91 -18.12
N ASP A 72 12.52 -3.84 -18.28
CA ASP A 72 11.97 -2.60 -18.80
C ASP A 72 11.81 -2.67 -20.32
N LEU A 73 10.62 -3.10 -20.73
CA LEU A 73 10.24 -3.11 -22.14
C LEU A 73 9.74 -1.71 -22.50
N ASN A 74 10.35 -1.09 -23.50
CA ASN A 74 9.89 0.18 -24.09
C ASN A 74 8.63 -0.06 -24.93
N LEU A 75 7.53 -0.41 -24.26
CA LEU A 75 6.25 -0.70 -24.85
C LEU A 75 5.58 0.63 -25.20
N LYS A 76 5.73 1.07 -26.45
CA LYS A 76 4.87 2.13 -26.99
C LYS A 76 3.42 1.64 -26.95
N THR A 77 2.51 2.51 -26.55
CA THR A 77 1.06 2.28 -26.56
C THR A 77 0.55 2.26 -27.99
N GLU A 78 0.86 1.20 -28.71
CA GLU A 78 0.44 1.00 -30.10
C GLU A 78 -0.32 -0.33 -30.24
N SER A 79 -1.05 -0.47 -31.34
CA SER A 79 -1.60 -1.75 -31.81
C SER A 79 -0.52 -2.84 -31.71
N PHE A 80 -0.91 -4.09 -31.39
CA PHE A 80 0.00 -5.25 -31.30
C PHE A 80 0.84 -5.36 -30.01
N ALA A 81 0.36 -4.82 -28.89
CA ALA A 81 1.05 -4.85 -27.60
C ALA A 81 1.60 -6.24 -27.22
N LEU A 82 0.82 -7.33 -27.39
CA LEU A 82 1.27 -8.68 -27.03
C LEU A 82 2.44 -9.18 -27.91
N LEU A 83 2.35 -9.02 -29.22
CA LEU A 83 3.41 -9.40 -30.15
C LEU A 83 4.70 -8.61 -29.87
N ASN A 84 4.57 -7.31 -29.59
CA ASN A 84 5.71 -6.47 -29.25
C ASN A 84 6.35 -6.84 -27.91
N ILE A 85 5.56 -7.28 -26.92
CA ILE A 85 6.08 -7.84 -25.68
C ILE A 85 6.90 -9.10 -25.96
N VAL A 86 6.35 -10.06 -26.71
CA VAL A 86 7.04 -11.31 -27.04
C VAL A 86 8.34 -11.04 -27.80
N ARG A 87 8.31 -10.15 -28.81
CA ARG A 87 9.52 -9.72 -29.54
C ARG A 87 10.53 -9.06 -28.61
N GLY A 88 10.09 -8.16 -27.72
CA GLY A 88 10.97 -7.48 -26.76
C GLY A 88 11.69 -8.45 -25.84
N VAL A 89 10.95 -9.38 -25.23
CA VAL A 89 11.53 -10.41 -24.36
C VAL A 89 12.47 -11.34 -25.13
N LYS A 90 12.09 -11.79 -26.33
CA LYS A 90 12.92 -12.64 -27.18
C LYS A 90 14.22 -11.95 -27.61
N ASN A 91 14.17 -10.65 -27.88
CA ASN A 91 15.35 -9.86 -28.25
C ASN A 91 16.33 -9.69 -27.07
N LEU A 92 15.82 -9.52 -25.86
CA LEU A 92 16.62 -9.49 -24.64
C LEU A 92 17.22 -10.86 -24.29
N ASN A 93 16.57 -11.95 -24.72
CA ASN A 93 16.95 -13.32 -24.40
C ASN A 93 17.21 -14.15 -25.66
N LYS A 94 18.25 -13.76 -26.41
CA LYS A 94 18.60 -14.42 -27.68
C LYS A 94 18.85 -15.92 -27.47
N GLY A 95 18.19 -16.74 -28.30
CA GLY A 95 18.31 -18.19 -28.22
C GLY A 95 17.50 -18.84 -27.10
N ALA A 96 16.69 -18.10 -26.34
CA ALA A 96 15.73 -18.68 -25.42
C ALA A 96 14.47 -19.18 -26.14
N ARG A 97 13.89 -20.26 -25.61
CA ARG A 97 12.51 -20.67 -25.90
C ARG A 97 11.58 -19.76 -25.12
N ILE A 98 10.56 -19.23 -25.80
CA ILE A 98 9.62 -18.28 -25.22
C ILE A 98 8.28 -18.97 -25.04
N PHE A 99 7.71 -18.83 -23.85
CA PHE A 99 6.40 -19.34 -23.48
C PHE A 99 5.51 -18.16 -23.10
N PHE A 100 4.37 -18.00 -23.76
CA PHE A 100 3.39 -16.97 -23.45
C PHE A 100 2.30 -17.54 -22.54
N ILE A 101 2.24 -17.04 -21.30
CA ILE A 101 1.35 -17.56 -20.26
C ILE A 101 0.01 -16.83 -20.35
N ILE A 102 -1.06 -17.59 -20.52
CA ILE A 102 -2.44 -17.08 -20.63
C ILE A 102 -3.39 -17.84 -19.70
N GLY A 103 -4.43 -17.16 -19.22
CA GLY A 103 -5.54 -17.83 -18.56
C GLY A 103 -6.47 -18.52 -19.57
N ALA A 104 -7.11 -19.61 -19.16
CA ALA A 104 -8.07 -20.34 -19.98
C ALA A 104 -9.25 -19.48 -20.47
N ASP A 105 -9.59 -18.40 -19.74
CA ASP A 105 -10.59 -17.41 -20.16
C ASP A 105 -10.24 -16.71 -21.47
N ARG A 106 -8.93 -16.54 -21.76
CA ARG A 106 -8.42 -15.84 -22.94
C ARG A 106 -8.40 -16.70 -24.20
N LEU A 107 -8.58 -18.02 -24.07
CA LEU A 107 -8.71 -18.90 -25.24
C LEU A 107 -9.99 -18.63 -26.02
N GLN A 108 -11.04 -18.17 -25.34
CA GLN A 108 -12.27 -17.78 -26.02
C GLN A 108 -12.00 -16.52 -26.86
N GLY A 109 -12.08 -16.66 -28.19
CA GLY A 109 -11.79 -15.57 -29.11
C GLY A 109 -10.31 -15.36 -29.47
N ILE A 110 -9.42 -16.28 -29.08
CA ILE A 110 -7.99 -16.19 -29.42
C ILE A 110 -7.74 -16.13 -30.95
N ALA A 111 -8.61 -16.75 -31.75
CA ALA A 111 -8.57 -16.69 -33.21
C ALA A 111 -8.73 -15.26 -33.78
N LEU A 112 -9.27 -14.33 -32.98
CA LEU A 112 -9.43 -12.92 -33.35
C LEU A 112 -8.24 -12.06 -32.96
N TRP A 113 -7.21 -12.64 -32.31
CA TRP A 113 -6.04 -11.88 -31.89
C TRP A 113 -5.24 -11.40 -33.11
N PRO A 114 -4.86 -10.12 -33.14
CA PRO A 114 -4.02 -9.60 -34.22
C PRO A 114 -2.69 -10.36 -34.33
N HIS A 115 -2.28 -10.71 -35.55
CA HIS A 115 -1.00 -11.37 -35.85
C HIS A 115 -0.76 -12.71 -35.13
N LEU A 116 -1.83 -13.48 -34.88
CA LEU A 116 -1.75 -14.75 -34.17
C LEU A 116 -0.71 -15.73 -34.74
N ASN A 117 -0.67 -15.89 -36.08
CA ASN A 117 0.31 -16.74 -36.75
C ASN A 117 1.76 -16.31 -36.46
N GLU A 118 2.00 -15.01 -36.40
CA GLU A 118 3.32 -14.49 -36.08
C GLU A 118 3.65 -14.70 -34.61
N LEU A 119 2.71 -14.45 -33.71
CA LEU A 119 2.87 -14.72 -32.27
C LEU A 119 3.28 -16.17 -32.01
N PHE A 120 2.60 -17.14 -32.65
CA PHE A 120 2.89 -18.56 -32.51
C PHE A 120 4.20 -18.99 -33.17
N SER A 121 4.70 -18.26 -34.17
CA SER A 121 6.05 -18.48 -34.69
C SER A 121 7.15 -18.05 -33.71
N LEU A 122 6.82 -17.17 -32.75
CA LEU A 122 7.77 -16.60 -31.81
C LEU A 122 7.76 -17.28 -30.44
N CYS A 123 6.63 -17.88 -30.03
CA CYS A 123 6.44 -18.47 -28.71
C CYS A 123 5.49 -19.68 -28.71
N GLU A 124 5.65 -20.54 -27.70
CA GLU A 124 4.70 -21.57 -27.30
C GLU A 124 3.69 -20.99 -26.29
N LEU A 125 2.51 -21.60 -26.13
CA LEU A 125 1.53 -21.16 -25.13
C LEU A 125 1.61 -22.03 -23.87
N ILE A 126 1.45 -21.39 -22.71
CA ILE A 126 1.09 -22.09 -21.48
C ILE A 126 -0.28 -21.60 -21.01
N VAL A 127 -1.24 -22.52 -20.96
CA VAL A 127 -2.62 -22.22 -20.57
C VAL A 127 -2.83 -22.58 -19.11
N CYS A 128 -3.17 -21.59 -18.30
CA CYS A 128 -3.52 -21.76 -16.90
C CYS A 128 -5.03 -22.05 -16.78
N PRO A 129 -5.45 -23.20 -16.24
CA PRO A 129 -6.85 -23.49 -15.98
C PRO A 129 -7.49 -22.40 -15.10
N ARG A 130 -8.73 -22.04 -15.44
CA ARG A 130 -9.58 -21.13 -14.66
C ARG A 130 -11.00 -21.65 -14.66
N ASP A 131 -11.73 -21.34 -13.59
CA ASP A 131 -13.17 -21.61 -13.46
C ASP A 131 -13.58 -23.09 -13.56
N GLY A 132 -12.71 -24.01 -13.10
CA GLY A 132 -13.01 -25.45 -13.10
C GLY A 132 -13.10 -26.10 -14.48
N ARG A 133 -12.62 -25.42 -15.54
CA ARG A 133 -12.57 -26.02 -16.88
C ARG A 133 -11.62 -27.22 -16.92
N ASN A 134 -12.06 -28.29 -17.57
CA ASN A 134 -11.27 -29.49 -17.73
C ASN A 134 -10.03 -29.23 -18.60
N PRO A 135 -8.81 -29.55 -18.11
CA PRO A 135 -7.57 -29.50 -18.90
C PRO A 135 -7.67 -30.16 -20.28
N LEU A 136 -8.35 -31.29 -20.41
CA LEU A 136 -8.45 -32.04 -21.68
C LEU A 136 -9.21 -31.27 -22.78
N ASP A 137 -10.22 -30.49 -22.40
CA ASP A 137 -10.99 -29.68 -23.36
C ASP A 137 -10.23 -28.42 -23.79
N LEU A 138 -9.41 -27.89 -22.88
CA LEU A 138 -8.45 -26.82 -23.19
C LEU A 138 -7.42 -27.33 -24.20
N GLU A 139 -6.90 -28.54 -23.99
CA GLU A 139 -5.88 -29.16 -24.83
C GLU A 139 -6.35 -29.33 -26.28
N LYS A 140 -7.59 -29.81 -26.48
CA LYS A 140 -8.21 -29.93 -27.82
C LYS A 140 -8.36 -28.58 -28.49
N SER A 141 -8.90 -27.59 -27.77
CA SER A 141 -9.14 -26.24 -28.28
C SER A 141 -7.86 -25.57 -28.77
N VAL A 142 -6.75 -25.93 -28.15
CA VAL A 142 -5.45 -25.31 -28.31
C VAL A 142 -4.57 -26.03 -29.34
N ARG A 143 -4.64 -27.37 -29.43
CA ARG A 143 -4.07 -28.13 -30.56
C ARG A 143 -4.68 -27.72 -31.91
N ALA A 144 -5.97 -27.38 -31.92
CA ALA A 144 -6.64 -26.89 -33.13
C ALA A 144 -6.09 -25.55 -33.66
N LEU A 145 -5.36 -24.80 -32.83
CA LEU A 145 -4.78 -23.50 -33.19
C LEU A 145 -3.36 -23.61 -33.79
N GLY A 146 -2.75 -24.80 -33.79
CA GLY A 146 -1.43 -25.04 -34.38
C GLY A 146 -0.22 -24.54 -33.58
N ALA A 147 -0.41 -24.11 -32.33
CA ALA A 147 0.68 -23.72 -31.43
C ALA A 147 1.25 -24.93 -30.65
N GLY A 148 2.53 -24.87 -30.28
CA GLY A 148 3.09 -25.75 -29.23
C GLY A 148 2.57 -25.31 -27.86
N THR A 149 1.97 -26.22 -27.11
CA THR A 149 1.08 -25.84 -25.99
C THR A 149 1.23 -26.73 -24.77
N HIS A 150 1.28 -26.09 -23.61
CA HIS A 150 1.37 -26.74 -22.30
C HIS A 150 0.19 -26.31 -21.45
N ILE A 151 -0.33 -27.21 -20.63
CA ILE A 151 -1.39 -26.88 -19.67
C ILE A 151 -0.76 -26.89 -18.28
N ALA A 152 -0.95 -25.80 -17.55
CA ALA A 152 -0.53 -25.71 -16.17
C ALA A 152 -1.39 -26.63 -15.28
N GLY A 153 -0.81 -27.18 -14.23
CA GLY A 153 -1.60 -27.83 -13.17
C GLY A 153 -2.57 -26.84 -12.53
N ASP A 154 -3.67 -27.36 -11.97
CA ASP A 154 -4.56 -26.52 -11.15
C ASP A 154 -3.81 -26.08 -9.89
N THR A 155 -3.76 -24.77 -9.67
CA THR A 155 -3.12 -24.18 -8.49
C THR A 155 -4.06 -24.13 -7.29
N GLY A 156 -5.36 -24.38 -7.48
CA GLY A 156 -6.39 -24.32 -6.44
C GLY A 156 -6.63 -22.93 -5.85
N VAL A 157 -5.99 -21.89 -6.41
CA VAL A 157 -6.02 -20.53 -5.84
C VAL A 157 -6.46 -19.52 -6.88
N PHE A 158 -7.69 -19.05 -6.70
CA PHE A 158 -8.24 -17.96 -7.47
C PHE A 158 -8.42 -16.73 -6.56
N ILE A 159 -7.60 -15.72 -6.78
CA ILE A 159 -7.75 -14.41 -6.14
C ILE A 159 -8.14 -13.41 -7.22
N ALA A 160 -9.28 -12.75 -7.04
CA ALA A 160 -9.70 -11.67 -7.91
C ALA A 160 -9.18 -10.33 -7.38
N ALA A 161 -8.53 -9.54 -8.24
CA ALA A 161 -8.02 -8.22 -7.87
C ALA A 161 -9.11 -7.26 -7.33
N GLU A 162 -10.38 -7.42 -7.75
CA GLU A 162 -11.50 -6.64 -7.18
C GLU A 162 -11.74 -6.94 -5.70
N LEU A 163 -11.58 -8.20 -5.27
CA LEU A 163 -11.70 -8.56 -3.86
C LEU A 163 -10.57 -7.95 -3.04
N VAL A 164 -9.34 -7.96 -3.57
CA VAL A 164 -8.20 -7.29 -2.94
C VAL A 164 -8.47 -5.80 -2.74
N ARG A 165 -8.93 -5.11 -3.80
CA ARG A 165 -9.28 -3.68 -3.71
C ARG A 165 -10.45 -3.44 -2.75
N ALA A 166 -11.42 -4.35 -2.67
CA ALA A 166 -12.52 -4.26 -1.72
C ALA A 166 -12.04 -4.36 -0.27
N GLN A 167 -11.14 -5.31 0.03
CA GLN A 167 -10.52 -5.43 1.35
C GLN A 167 -9.76 -4.16 1.74
N ILE A 168 -8.96 -3.62 0.81
CA ILE A 168 -8.23 -2.36 1.04
C ILE A 168 -9.21 -1.23 1.37
N ARG A 169 -10.28 -1.04 0.58
CA ARG A 169 -11.33 -0.03 0.85
C ARG A 169 -12.02 -0.20 2.20
N LEU A 170 -12.05 -1.42 2.73
CA LEU A 170 -12.55 -1.73 4.08
C LEU A 170 -11.48 -1.60 5.17
N LEU A 171 -10.36 -0.93 4.88
CA LEU A 171 -9.25 -0.68 5.79
C LEU A 171 -8.60 -1.99 6.30
N ASN A 172 -8.43 -2.96 5.39
CA ASN A 172 -7.79 -4.25 5.64
C ASN A 172 -6.56 -4.44 4.73
N ASP A 173 -5.47 -5.02 5.26
CA ASP A 173 -4.23 -5.25 4.53
C ASP A 173 -4.28 -6.43 3.53
N ALA A 174 -5.40 -7.15 3.50
CA ALA A 174 -5.63 -8.34 2.69
C ALA A 174 -4.51 -9.41 2.84
N PRO A 175 -4.18 -9.84 4.09
CA PRO A 175 -2.99 -10.64 4.38
C PRO A 175 -2.96 -12.02 3.68
N GLU A 176 -4.12 -12.58 3.35
CA GLU A 176 -4.23 -13.86 2.62
C GLU A 176 -4.18 -13.69 1.09
N MET A 177 -4.15 -12.44 0.61
CA MET A 177 -4.21 -12.11 -0.81
C MET A 177 -2.98 -11.33 -1.29
N LEU A 178 -2.31 -10.60 -0.41
CA LEU A 178 -1.16 -9.76 -0.74
C LEU A 178 0.09 -10.21 0.01
N LEU A 179 1.25 -10.02 -0.62
CA LEU A 179 2.51 -10.02 0.11
C LEU A 179 2.58 -8.77 1.01
N PRO A 180 3.19 -8.86 2.21
CA PRO A 180 3.33 -7.72 3.12
C PRO A 180 3.96 -6.49 2.46
N ASP A 181 5.00 -6.66 1.63
CA ASP A 181 5.66 -5.55 0.91
C ASP A 181 4.75 -4.82 -0.07
N VAL A 182 3.82 -5.55 -0.68
CA VAL A 182 2.84 -4.96 -1.60
C VAL A 182 1.76 -4.21 -0.80
N ALA A 183 1.28 -4.80 0.29
CA ALA A 183 0.30 -4.17 1.18
C ALA A 183 0.83 -2.87 1.82
N GLU A 184 2.08 -2.89 2.28
CA GLU A 184 2.77 -1.71 2.80
C GLU A 184 2.87 -0.62 1.73
N TYR A 185 3.30 -0.98 0.51
CA TYR A 185 3.41 -0.01 -0.58
C TYR A 185 2.06 0.65 -0.91
N ILE A 186 0.99 -0.14 -0.94
CA ILE A 186 -0.37 0.33 -1.15
C ILE A 186 -0.77 1.33 -0.05
N ALA A 187 -0.54 0.98 1.22
CA ALA A 187 -0.88 1.83 2.36
C ALA A 187 -0.09 3.14 2.37
N ALA A 188 1.21 3.08 2.09
CA ALA A 188 2.11 4.23 2.05
C ALA A 188 1.77 5.21 0.91
N ASN A 189 1.26 4.70 -0.22
CA ASN A 189 0.90 5.53 -1.39
C ASN A 189 -0.60 5.87 -1.46
N GLY A 190 -1.44 5.24 -0.65
CA GLY A 190 -2.90 5.47 -0.65
C GLY A 190 -3.62 4.97 -1.87
N LEU A 191 -3.12 3.88 -2.43
CA LEU A 191 -3.73 3.26 -3.57
C LEU A 191 -5.06 2.61 -3.15
N TYR A 192 -6.03 2.67 -4.05
CA TYR A 192 -7.37 2.05 -3.88
C TYR A 192 -8.23 2.64 -2.75
N GLN A 193 -7.78 3.72 -2.11
CA GLN A 193 -8.54 4.55 -1.18
C GLN A 193 -9.04 5.83 -1.86
N PRO A 194 -9.98 6.58 -1.26
CA PRO A 194 -10.24 7.96 -1.67
C PRO A 194 -8.95 8.79 -1.68
N ASP A 195 -8.81 9.70 -2.65
CA ASP A 195 -7.64 10.57 -2.75
C ASP A 195 -7.67 11.69 -1.70
N TYR A 196 -7.34 11.31 -0.45
CA TYR A 196 -7.30 12.24 0.68
C TYR A 196 -6.26 13.34 0.47
N LEU A 197 -5.12 13.03 -0.17
CA LEU A 197 -4.07 14.01 -0.44
C LEU A 197 -4.58 15.13 -1.36
N ALA A 198 -5.27 14.79 -2.45
CA ALA A 198 -5.88 15.81 -3.32
C ALA A 198 -6.89 16.69 -2.57
N ARG A 199 -7.65 16.10 -1.64
CA ARG A 199 -8.66 16.81 -0.84
C ARG A 199 -8.05 17.74 0.23
N LEU A 200 -6.83 17.46 0.68
CA LEU A 200 -6.11 18.30 1.66
C LEU A 200 -5.41 19.51 1.03
N LYS A 201 -5.08 19.45 -0.28
CA LYS A 201 -4.31 20.50 -0.97
C LYS A 201 -4.89 21.92 -0.88
N GLY A 202 -6.21 22.03 -0.70
CA GLY A 202 -6.89 23.33 -0.54
C GLY A 202 -6.93 23.88 0.89
N GLY A 203 -6.58 23.08 1.90
CA GLY A 203 -6.72 23.44 3.31
C GLY A 203 -5.41 23.43 4.12
N LEU A 204 -4.33 22.88 3.57
CA LEU A 204 -3.02 22.81 4.22
C LEU A 204 -1.93 23.45 3.35
N GLY A 205 -0.98 24.11 4.00
CA GLY A 205 0.21 24.66 3.36
C GLY A 205 1.12 23.56 2.79
N ILE A 206 1.97 23.92 1.82
CA ILE A 206 2.83 22.98 1.08
C ILE A 206 3.74 22.18 2.02
N ASP A 207 4.39 22.85 2.99
CA ASP A 207 5.24 22.17 3.97
C ASP A 207 4.47 21.20 4.85
N ARG A 208 3.23 21.55 5.21
CA ARG A 208 2.35 20.69 6.00
C ARG A 208 1.88 19.49 5.21
N LEU A 209 1.56 19.65 3.93
CA LEU A 209 1.24 18.52 3.05
C LEU A 209 2.41 17.55 2.93
N ALA A 210 3.64 18.07 2.76
CA ALA A 210 4.83 17.24 2.70
C ALA A 210 5.09 16.50 4.03
N HIS A 211 4.89 17.19 5.16
CA HIS A 211 4.90 16.58 6.50
C HIS A 211 3.88 15.44 6.60
N THR A 212 2.63 15.68 6.22
CA THR A 212 1.56 14.70 6.31
C THR A 212 1.79 13.46 5.44
N VAL A 213 2.40 13.61 4.26
CA VAL A 213 2.84 12.46 3.44
C VAL A 213 3.96 11.69 4.15
N SER A 214 4.95 12.38 4.73
CA SER A 214 6.06 11.77 5.45
C SER A 214 5.59 11.01 6.71
N VAL A 215 4.64 11.58 7.46
CA VAL A 215 4.00 10.94 8.62
C VAL A 215 3.25 9.69 8.20
N ARG A 216 2.51 9.74 7.09
CA ARG A 216 1.83 8.57 6.54
C ARG A 216 2.81 7.43 6.26
N GLU A 217 3.89 7.70 5.53
CA GLU A 217 4.89 6.68 5.19
C GLU A 217 5.52 6.08 6.45
N THR A 218 5.91 6.93 7.40
CA THR A 218 6.48 6.52 8.68
C THR A 218 5.50 5.69 9.51
N ALA A 219 4.24 6.13 9.61
CA ALA A 219 3.20 5.42 10.35
C ALA A 219 2.89 4.04 9.76
N VAL A 220 2.86 3.93 8.43
CA VAL A 220 2.66 2.64 7.73
C VAL A 220 3.83 1.69 8.02
N TYR A 221 5.06 2.19 8.00
CA TYR A 221 6.24 1.39 8.32
C TYR A 221 6.20 0.90 9.78
N LEU A 222 5.92 1.79 10.74
CA LEU A 222 5.76 1.41 12.15
C LEU A 222 4.62 0.41 12.33
N ALA A 223 3.49 0.61 11.64
CA ALA A 223 2.37 -0.32 11.71
C ALA A 223 2.76 -1.72 11.22
N ARG A 224 3.53 -1.81 10.14
CA ARG A 224 4.08 -3.07 9.66
C ARG A 224 4.95 -3.77 10.71
N VAL A 225 5.92 -3.05 11.28
CA VAL A 225 6.86 -3.59 12.28
C VAL A 225 6.12 -4.13 13.50
N HIS A 226 5.06 -3.43 13.93
CA HIS A 226 4.32 -3.73 15.16
C HIS A 226 3.03 -4.53 14.94
N GLY A 227 2.79 -5.07 13.74
CA GLY A 227 1.61 -5.90 13.46
C GLY A 227 0.26 -5.15 13.53
N VAL A 228 0.27 -3.84 13.27
CA VAL A 228 -0.93 -2.99 13.19
C VAL A 228 -1.39 -2.90 11.73
N CYS A 229 -2.70 -2.75 11.50
CA CYS A 229 -3.24 -2.59 10.15
C CYS A 229 -2.64 -1.36 9.44
N MET A 230 -1.88 -1.60 8.37
CA MET A 230 -1.18 -0.57 7.60
C MET A 230 -2.17 0.33 6.87
N GLN A 231 -3.29 -0.18 6.35
CA GLN A 231 -4.32 0.66 5.72
C GLN A 231 -4.88 1.69 6.70
N LYS A 232 -5.17 1.28 7.95
CA LYS A 232 -5.65 2.21 8.99
C LYS A 232 -4.59 3.25 9.33
N ALA A 233 -3.34 2.83 9.51
CA ALA A 233 -2.22 3.72 9.78
C ALA A 233 -1.99 4.73 8.66
N GLY A 234 -2.09 4.32 7.39
CA GLY A 234 -1.97 5.20 6.25
C GLY A 234 -3.08 6.26 6.18
N VAL A 235 -4.33 5.89 6.48
CA VAL A 235 -5.46 6.84 6.51
C VAL A 235 -5.37 7.78 7.72
N ALA A 236 -5.04 7.28 8.91
CA ALA A 236 -4.85 8.12 10.07
C ALA A 236 -3.66 9.08 9.90
N GLY A 237 -2.54 8.59 9.37
CA GLY A 237 -1.33 9.37 9.11
C GLY A 237 -1.55 10.49 8.08
N ILE A 238 -2.27 10.23 6.98
CA ILE A 238 -2.56 11.29 5.99
C ILE A 238 -3.59 12.31 6.51
N LEU A 239 -4.42 11.97 7.51
CA LEU A 239 -5.46 12.87 8.03
C LEU A 239 -5.13 13.51 9.39
N HIS A 240 -4.04 13.12 10.06
CA HIS A 240 -3.75 13.54 11.45
C HIS A 240 -3.79 15.06 11.66
N ASP A 241 -3.23 15.81 10.70
CA ASP A 241 -3.10 17.27 10.74
C ASP A 241 -4.13 17.98 9.85
N CYS A 242 -5.25 17.34 9.46
CA CYS A 242 -6.18 17.91 8.47
C CYS A 242 -6.83 19.24 8.87
N ALA A 243 -6.77 19.61 10.16
CA ALA A 243 -7.27 20.89 10.68
C ALA A 243 -6.13 21.83 11.14
N LYS A 244 -4.86 21.49 10.89
CA LYS A 244 -3.70 22.15 11.51
C LYS A 244 -3.55 23.63 11.16
N ASP A 245 -3.80 23.96 9.90
CA ASP A 245 -3.64 25.32 9.38
C ASP A 245 -4.93 26.15 9.48
N MET A 246 -5.99 25.59 10.08
CA MET A 246 -7.25 26.29 10.31
C MET A 246 -7.09 27.35 11.42
N PRO A 247 -7.56 28.60 11.22
CA PRO A 247 -7.48 29.64 12.24
C PRO A 247 -8.24 29.28 13.52
N LEU A 248 -7.71 29.68 14.68
CA LEU A 248 -8.30 29.40 15.99
C LEU A 248 -9.79 29.81 16.12
N PRO A 249 -10.24 30.99 15.61
CA PRO A 249 -11.67 31.34 15.67
C PRO A 249 -12.57 30.35 14.94
N GLU A 250 -12.10 29.77 13.82
CA GLU A 250 -12.84 28.79 13.04
C GLU A 250 -12.85 27.42 13.74
N LEU A 251 -11.70 26.97 14.25
CA LEU A 251 -11.61 25.76 15.08
C LEU A 251 -12.56 25.84 16.28
N ARG A 252 -12.60 26.97 17.00
CA ARG A 252 -13.51 27.21 18.13
C ARG A 252 -14.96 27.15 17.71
N LYS A 253 -15.31 27.79 16.58
CA LYS A 253 -16.67 27.78 16.05
C LYS A 253 -17.15 26.35 15.80
N ILE A 254 -16.33 25.51 15.17
CA ILE A 254 -16.65 24.10 14.92
C ILE A 254 -16.79 23.34 16.25
N ALA A 255 -15.80 23.48 17.14
CA ALA A 255 -15.76 22.79 18.42
C ALA A 255 -16.99 23.09 19.29
N LEU A 256 -17.39 24.36 19.40
CA LEU A 256 -18.55 24.77 20.19
C LEU A 256 -19.87 24.38 19.53
N LYS A 257 -20.00 24.59 18.21
CA LYS A 257 -21.22 24.25 17.45
C LYS A 257 -21.55 22.76 17.56
N HIS A 258 -20.53 21.90 17.52
CA HIS A 258 -20.68 20.45 17.55
C HIS A 258 -20.38 19.83 18.91
N ARG A 259 -20.18 20.64 19.96
CA ARG A 259 -19.94 20.20 21.35
C ARG A 259 -18.78 19.20 21.47
N LEU A 260 -17.67 19.46 20.76
CA LEU A 260 -16.51 18.55 20.71
C LEU A 260 -15.63 18.62 21.97
N THR A 261 -15.68 19.75 22.68
CA THR A 261 -15.03 20.03 23.96
C THR A 261 -15.62 21.30 24.58
N ASP A 262 -15.64 21.37 25.91
CA ASP A 262 -15.98 22.56 26.73
C ASP A 262 -14.76 23.07 27.51
N ASN A 263 -13.61 22.41 27.42
CA ASN A 263 -12.40 22.77 28.13
C ASN A 263 -11.82 24.10 27.61
N ALA A 264 -11.76 25.10 28.49
CA ALA A 264 -11.33 26.46 28.16
C ALA A 264 -9.86 26.53 27.68
N GLU A 265 -8.95 25.72 28.23
CA GLU A 265 -7.55 25.69 27.84
C GLU A 265 -7.38 25.13 26.42
N ILE A 266 -8.10 24.05 26.11
CA ILE A 266 -8.11 23.45 24.77
C ILE A 266 -8.72 24.44 23.77
N LEU A 267 -9.85 25.06 24.12
CA LEU A 267 -10.45 26.11 23.29
C LEU A 267 -9.52 27.30 23.11
N ALA A 268 -8.60 27.57 24.04
CA ALA A 268 -7.64 28.66 23.95
C ALA A 268 -6.49 28.40 22.95
N SER A 269 -6.23 27.17 22.54
CA SER A 269 -5.03 26.79 21.78
C SER A 269 -5.35 26.06 20.46
N ALA A 270 -4.95 26.65 19.33
CA ALA A 270 -5.11 26.00 18.02
C ALA A 270 -4.37 24.66 17.95
N ALA A 271 -3.19 24.58 18.59
CA ALA A 271 -2.35 23.39 18.60
C ALA A 271 -2.91 22.23 19.44
N LEU A 272 -3.80 22.51 20.39
CA LEU A 272 -4.50 21.46 21.16
C LEU A 272 -5.85 21.12 20.52
N LEU A 273 -6.50 22.12 19.91
CA LEU A 273 -7.83 21.99 19.34
C LEU A 273 -7.85 21.31 17.96
N HIS A 274 -6.77 21.41 17.17
CA HIS A 274 -6.75 20.87 15.81
C HIS A 274 -6.92 19.35 15.76
N GLY A 275 -6.39 18.59 16.72
CA GLY A 275 -6.60 17.13 16.76
C GLY A 275 -8.08 16.78 16.97
N ILE A 276 -8.75 17.47 17.90
CA ILE A 276 -10.18 17.28 18.21
C ILE A 276 -11.06 17.62 17.01
N VAL A 277 -10.84 18.80 16.41
CA VAL A 277 -11.58 19.22 15.20
C VAL A 277 -11.19 18.35 14.01
N GLY A 278 -9.94 17.93 13.90
CA GLY A 278 -9.42 17.06 12.84
C GLY A 278 -10.10 15.70 12.84
N ALA A 279 -10.34 15.09 14.00
CA ALA A 279 -11.11 13.87 14.11
C ALA A 279 -12.56 14.06 13.64
N PHE A 280 -13.19 15.18 14.02
CA PHE A 280 -14.54 15.51 13.53
C PHE A 280 -14.57 15.67 12.00
N LEU A 281 -13.62 16.41 11.41
CA LEU A 281 -13.52 16.58 9.95
C LEU A 281 -13.19 15.26 9.23
N THR A 282 -12.36 14.40 9.85
CA THR A 282 -12.08 13.04 9.36
C THR A 282 -13.38 12.25 9.19
N GLN A 283 -14.29 12.36 10.16
CA GLN A 283 -15.60 11.74 10.09
C GLN A 283 -16.53 12.40 9.07
N THR A 284 -16.74 13.71 9.18
CA THR A 284 -17.82 14.40 8.45
C THR A 284 -17.44 14.80 7.04
N THR A 285 -16.20 15.25 6.85
CA THR A 285 -15.70 15.69 5.55
C THR A 285 -15.10 14.52 4.83
N PHE A 286 -14.17 13.77 5.44
CA PHE A 286 -13.45 12.69 4.77
C PHE A 286 -14.20 11.35 4.73
N ASN A 287 -15.35 11.25 5.41
CA ASN A 287 -16.23 10.08 5.47
C ASN A 287 -15.53 8.81 6.01
N VAL A 288 -14.65 8.99 7.00
CA VAL A 288 -13.98 7.89 7.71
C VAL A 288 -14.62 7.71 9.08
N HIS A 289 -15.26 6.56 9.30
CA HIS A 289 -16.03 6.28 10.53
C HIS A 289 -15.36 5.26 11.45
N ASP A 290 -14.17 4.78 11.10
CA ASP A 290 -13.43 3.82 11.91
C ASP A 290 -12.96 4.48 13.23
N PRO A 291 -13.38 3.98 14.40
CA PRO A 291 -13.10 4.62 15.67
C PRO A 291 -11.61 4.62 16.02
N ASP A 292 -10.83 3.63 15.56
CA ASP A 292 -9.39 3.60 15.82
C ASP A 292 -8.69 4.74 15.08
N ILE A 293 -9.07 4.97 13.82
CA ILE A 293 -8.55 6.10 13.03
C ILE A 293 -8.96 7.43 13.66
N LEU A 294 -10.23 7.58 14.05
CA LEU A 294 -10.72 8.82 14.67
C LEU A 294 -9.99 9.13 15.98
N ASN A 295 -9.72 8.13 16.81
CA ASN A 295 -8.94 8.28 18.03
C ASN A 295 -7.48 8.63 17.73
N ALA A 296 -6.85 7.95 16.77
CA ALA A 296 -5.48 8.25 16.34
C ALA A 296 -5.34 9.70 15.87
N VAL A 297 -6.27 10.21 15.06
CA VAL A 297 -6.29 11.62 14.66
C VAL A 297 -6.55 12.54 15.86
N ARG A 298 -7.49 12.20 16.74
CA ARG A 298 -7.86 13.05 17.90
C ARG A 298 -6.69 13.28 18.86
N TYR A 299 -5.93 12.22 19.14
CA TYR A 299 -4.95 12.21 20.23
C TYR A 299 -3.49 12.25 19.77
N HIS A 300 -3.20 12.38 18.46
CA HIS A 300 -1.82 12.30 17.93
C HIS A 300 -0.82 13.29 18.54
N THR A 301 -1.25 14.45 19.04
CA THR A 301 -0.32 15.45 19.62
C THR A 301 -0.13 15.33 21.12
N MET A 302 -1.22 15.09 21.86
CA MET A 302 -1.21 15.10 23.33
C MET A 302 -1.07 13.71 23.94
N GLY A 303 -1.42 12.69 23.16
CA GLY A 303 -1.69 11.35 23.66
C GLY A 303 -2.88 11.30 24.62
N ARG A 304 -3.14 10.09 25.11
CA ARG A 304 -4.03 9.81 26.23
C ARG A 304 -3.56 8.54 26.95
N PRO A 305 -3.93 8.31 28.20
CA PRO A 305 -3.68 7.03 28.84
C PRO A 305 -4.25 5.88 28.01
N LYS A 306 -3.53 4.75 27.95
CA LYS A 306 -3.92 3.54 27.24
C LYS A 306 -4.13 3.75 25.73
N MET A 307 -3.26 4.52 25.09
CA MET A 307 -3.21 4.58 23.62
C MET A 307 -3.12 3.17 23.02
N SER A 308 -3.94 2.93 22.01
CA SER A 308 -3.83 1.75 21.14
C SER A 308 -2.52 1.77 20.36
N MET A 309 -2.13 0.62 19.81
CA MET A 309 -0.95 0.54 18.95
C MET A 309 -1.06 1.45 17.72
N LEU A 310 -2.27 1.62 17.15
CA LEU A 310 -2.49 2.57 16.05
C LEU A 310 -2.26 4.03 16.50
N GLU A 311 -2.78 4.43 17.65
CA GLU A 311 -2.55 5.76 18.21
C GLU A 311 -1.05 5.99 18.45
N LEU A 312 -0.34 4.99 18.99
CA LEU A 312 1.11 5.05 19.18
C LEU A 312 1.87 5.18 17.86
N CYS A 313 1.48 4.43 16.81
CA CYS A 313 2.08 4.57 15.48
C CYS A 313 1.97 6.01 14.96
N ILE A 314 0.79 6.64 15.07
CA ILE A 314 0.59 8.01 14.57
C ILE A 314 1.33 9.03 15.44
N PHE A 315 1.23 8.89 16.78
CA PHE A 315 1.89 9.77 17.73
C PHE A 315 3.41 9.78 17.53
N VAL A 316 4.02 8.59 17.44
CA VAL A 316 5.47 8.47 17.24
C VAL A 316 5.86 8.91 15.82
N ALA A 317 5.11 8.53 14.78
CA ALA A 317 5.40 8.93 13.40
C ALA A 317 5.44 10.46 13.21
N ASP A 318 4.50 11.21 13.81
CA ASP A 318 4.49 12.69 13.73
C ASP A 318 5.76 13.32 14.34
N ALA A 319 6.32 12.67 15.36
CA ALA A 319 7.53 13.10 16.05
C ALA A 319 8.82 12.69 15.31
N ILE A 320 8.84 11.54 14.64
CA ILE A 320 10.09 10.97 14.12
C ILE A 320 10.28 11.02 12.61
N GLU A 321 9.24 11.44 11.86
CA GLU A 321 9.26 11.43 10.40
C GLU A 321 10.55 12.08 9.84
N PRO A 322 11.08 11.60 8.69
CA PRO A 322 12.42 11.95 8.21
C PRO A 322 12.74 13.45 8.09
N ARG A 323 11.75 14.33 7.97
CA ARG A 323 11.96 15.78 7.87
C ARG A 323 12.13 16.44 9.25
N ARG A 324 11.89 15.73 10.35
CA ARG A 324 12.18 16.19 11.72
C ARG A 324 13.68 16.10 12.03
N SER A 325 14.20 17.15 12.66
CA SER A 325 15.61 17.26 13.06
C SER A 325 15.86 17.92 14.42
N ARG A 326 14.80 18.38 15.10
CA ARG A 326 14.93 19.27 16.28
C ARG A 326 14.70 18.58 17.63
N ILE A 327 14.33 17.30 17.62
CA ILE A 327 14.08 16.55 18.85
C ILE A 327 15.42 16.06 19.40
N SER A 328 15.71 16.34 20.67
CA SER A 328 16.89 15.78 21.34
C SER A 328 16.76 14.27 21.44
N GLY A 329 17.80 13.53 21.08
CA GLY A 329 17.81 12.05 21.07
C GLY A 329 16.95 11.44 19.96
N LEU A 330 16.68 12.16 18.86
CA LEU A 330 15.79 11.70 17.79
C LEU A 330 16.21 10.35 17.18
N ASP A 331 17.50 10.10 17.03
CA ASP A 331 17.99 8.83 16.46
C ASP A 331 17.79 7.66 17.44
N ASP A 332 17.92 7.91 18.74
CA ASP A 332 17.57 6.93 19.77
C ASP A 332 16.07 6.63 19.77
N ILE A 333 15.23 7.65 19.61
CA ILE A 333 13.77 7.49 19.49
C ILE A 333 13.41 6.70 18.23
N ARG A 334 14.04 6.99 17.09
CA ARG A 334 13.82 6.25 15.84
C ARG A 334 14.18 4.77 15.98
N THR A 335 15.28 4.48 16.65
CA THR A 335 15.70 3.10 16.95
C THR A 335 14.68 2.43 17.87
N MET A 336 14.34 3.09 18.98
CA MET A 336 13.36 2.57 19.94
C MET A 336 11.99 2.36 19.31
N ALA A 337 11.58 3.20 18.34
CA ALA A 337 10.29 3.06 17.66
C ALA A 337 10.16 1.77 16.86
N LEU A 338 11.27 1.13 16.48
CA LEU A 338 11.27 -0.16 15.81
C LEU A 338 11.17 -1.33 16.80
N GLU A 339 11.57 -1.12 18.05
CA GLU A 339 11.61 -2.15 19.10
C GLU A 339 10.37 -2.10 19.98
N ASP A 340 10.04 -0.93 20.53
CA ASP A 340 8.91 -0.69 21.42
C ASP A 340 8.33 0.72 21.23
N LEU A 341 7.12 0.77 20.64
CA LEU A 341 6.39 2.02 20.42
C LEU A 341 6.01 2.75 21.71
N ARG A 342 5.78 2.04 22.82
CA ARG A 342 5.44 2.66 24.11
C ARG A 342 6.66 3.38 24.68
N ALA A 343 7.81 2.71 24.66
CA ALA A 343 9.08 3.32 25.07
C ALA A 343 9.43 4.53 24.18
N ALA A 344 9.27 4.41 22.86
CA ALA A 344 9.51 5.52 21.93
C ALA A 344 8.56 6.71 22.19
N ALA A 345 7.27 6.46 22.41
CA ALA A 345 6.31 7.50 22.76
C ALA A 345 6.65 8.20 24.09
N LEU A 346 7.11 7.43 25.08
CA LEU A 346 7.58 7.97 26.36
C LEU A 346 8.79 8.89 26.15
N MET A 347 9.77 8.47 25.34
CA MET A 347 10.94 9.30 25.01
C MET A 347 10.53 10.61 24.30
N CYS A 348 9.58 10.56 23.37
CA CYS A 348 9.02 11.76 22.72
C CYS A 348 8.41 12.74 23.74
N LEU A 349 7.61 12.23 24.67
CA LEU A 349 6.96 13.04 25.71
C LEU A 349 7.97 13.66 26.68
N LEU A 350 8.96 12.88 27.13
CA LEU A 350 10.01 13.34 28.04
C LEU A 350 10.91 14.39 27.39
N SER A 351 11.30 14.18 26.12
CA SER A 351 12.06 15.16 25.34
C SER A 351 11.29 16.48 25.18
N THR A 352 10.00 16.41 24.87
CA THR A 352 9.13 17.60 24.80
C THR A 352 8.99 18.30 26.15
N LYS A 353 8.85 17.54 27.25
CA LYS A 353 8.77 18.07 28.61
C LYS A 353 10.04 18.81 29.00
N GLN A 354 11.21 18.21 28.76
CA GLN A 354 12.50 18.83 29.04
C GLN A 354 12.69 20.12 28.24
N HIS A 355 12.29 20.12 26.96
CA HIS A 355 12.34 21.32 26.13
C HIS A 355 11.45 22.45 26.67
N LEU A 356 10.20 22.15 27.06
CA LEU A 356 9.29 23.16 27.61
C LEU A 356 9.79 23.72 28.95
N LEU A 357 10.25 22.85 29.85
CA LEU A 357 10.77 23.27 31.17
C LEU A 357 12.05 24.12 31.05
N SER A 358 12.97 23.77 30.14
CA SER A 358 14.19 24.58 29.88
C SER A 358 13.88 25.97 29.31
N HIS A 359 12.70 26.18 28.73
CA HIS A 359 12.22 27.47 28.22
C HIS A 359 11.20 28.14 29.16
N GLY A 360 11.10 27.69 30.42
CA GLY A 360 10.24 28.28 31.44
C GLY A 360 8.73 28.12 31.18
N ARG A 361 8.33 27.15 30.35
CA ARG A 361 6.93 26.87 30.03
C ARG A 361 6.40 25.72 30.87
N SER A 362 5.10 25.76 31.19
CA SER A 362 4.41 24.69 31.90
C SER A 362 4.09 23.51 30.99
N TYR A 363 4.14 22.30 31.56
CA TYR A 363 3.72 21.06 30.89
C TYR A 363 2.28 20.71 31.28
N SER A 364 1.49 20.16 30.36
CA SER A 364 0.07 19.88 30.62
C SER A 364 -0.13 18.70 31.59
N LEU A 365 -1.13 18.78 32.46
CA LEU A 365 -1.51 17.67 33.36
C LEU A 365 -1.95 16.42 32.59
N GLN A 366 -2.61 16.61 31.44
CA GLN A 366 -3.00 15.51 30.57
C GLN A 366 -1.79 14.73 30.06
N SER A 367 -0.76 15.43 29.58
CA SER A 367 0.48 14.80 29.10
C SER A 367 1.25 14.11 30.23
N GLN A 368 1.16 14.60 31.47
CA GLN A 368 1.74 13.91 32.63
C GLN A 368 1.06 12.56 32.88
N ALA A 369 -0.27 12.49 32.80
CA ALA A 369 -1.00 11.22 32.95
C ALA A 369 -0.61 10.18 31.88
N VAL A 370 -0.28 10.63 30.66
CA VAL A 370 0.23 9.75 29.59
C VAL A 370 1.62 9.21 29.94
N ILE A 371 2.52 10.07 30.46
CA ILE A 371 3.85 9.66 30.92
C ILE A 371 3.74 8.60 32.02
N ASP A 372 2.85 8.81 32.99
CA ASP A 372 2.68 7.90 34.11
C ASP A 372 2.17 6.52 33.64
N ASP A 373 1.20 6.49 32.71
CA ASP A 373 0.66 5.27 32.08
C ASP A 373 1.72 4.51 31.26
N LEU A 374 2.49 5.22 30.43
CA LEU A 374 3.55 4.61 29.63
C LEU A 374 4.70 4.11 30.50
N SER A 375 5.08 4.84 31.55
CA SER A 375 6.17 4.45 32.47
C SER A 375 5.84 3.15 33.21
N GLN A 376 4.58 2.97 33.62
CA GLN A 376 4.12 1.71 34.23
C GLN A 376 4.16 0.54 33.24
N SER A 377 3.89 0.80 31.96
CA SER A 377 3.85 -0.23 30.92
C SER A 377 5.23 -0.69 30.45
N VAL A 378 6.26 0.15 30.58
CA VAL A 378 7.66 -0.17 30.16
C VAL A 378 8.44 -0.91 31.25
N MET A 379 7.99 -0.85 32.51
CA MET A 379 8.62 -1.56 33.64
C MET A 379 8.17 -3.03 33.76
N VAL A 380 7.21 -3.47 32.94
CA VAL A 380 6.64 -4.82 32.90
C VAL A 380 7.04 -5.48 31.59
#